data_AF-I4Y8G7-F1
#
_entry.id   AF-I4Y8G7-F1
#
_cell.length_a   1.000
_cell.length_b   1.000
_cell.length_c   1.000
_cell.angle_alpha   90.00
_cell.angle_beta   90.00
_cell.angle_gamma   90.00
#
_symmetry.space_group_name_H-M   'P 1'
#
loop_
_entity.id
_entity.type
_entity.pdbx_description
1 polymer ?
#
loop_
_entity_poly.entity_id
_entity_poly.type
_entity_poly.pdbx_seq_one_letter_code
_entity_poly.pdbx_strand_id
1 'polypeptide(L)'
;MKAQEKKSDKGKLSAKPDKIPFREDDTVLLVGEGNFSFTLSLVVDHQFEPGQLTSTAIDTEEEAYAKYDDCREIVDTLKSKGVRVLFQVDATRLDKCKELNGMKFNKIYFGFPHLGLGIKDQDRNVLVNQALILRFFASAQKFLTSGRKGVVVITLKQTKPYNLWNLAGLAKNPPIELPDTPTNKDKGKSVKYKILKSTSFNLDFYPKYAHKKTKSSEKNKVNYQEIRSYHFIVNDEEVI
;
A
#
# COMPACT_ATOMS: atom_id res chain seq x y z
N MET A 1 -43.95 -20.25 39.17
CA MET A 1 -43.73 -19.57 37.88
C MET A 1 -42.63 -18.51 38.05
N LYS A 2 -41.44 -18.76 37.51
CA LYS A 2 -40.42 -17.72 37.23
C LYS A 2 -39.79 -18.07 35.89
N ALA A 3 -40.02 -17.22 34.90
CA ALA A 3 -39.46 -17.34 33.55
C ALA A 3 -37.98 -16.96 33.58
N GLN A 4 -37.12 -17.80 32.99
CA GLN A 4 -35.75 -17.44 32.65
C GLN A 4 -35.72 -16.98 31.20
N GLU A 5 -35.45 -15.69 31.02
CA GLU A 5 -35.19 -15.08 29.72
C GLU A 5 -33.90 -15.65 29.11
N LYS A 6 -34.04 -16.33 27.97
CA LYS A 6 -32.91 -16.64 27.08
C LYS A 6 -32.45 -15.34 26.43
N LYS A 7 -31.28 -14.84 26.83
CA LYS A 7 -30.55 -13.80 26.09
C LYS A 7 -30.28 -14.31 24.67
N SER A 8 -30.78 -13.58 23.68
CA SER A 8 -30.49 -13.83 22.27
C SER A 8 -29.05 -13.43 21.97
N ASP A 9 -28.28 -14.41 21.52
CA ASP A 9 -26.91 -14.24 21.07
C ASP A 9 -26.95 -13.43 19.76
N LYS A 10 -26.51 -12.17 19.81
CA LYS A 10 -26.38 -11.34 18.61
C LYS A 10 -25.21 -11.90 17.79
N GLY A 11 -25.53 -12.78 16.85
CA GLY A 11 -24.59 -13.29 15.86
C GLY A 11 -23.82 -12.14 15.22
N LYS A 12 -22.49 -12.15 15.37
CA LYS A 12 -21.59 -11.31 14.58
C LYS A 12 -21.85 -11.62 13.12
N LEU A 13 -22.43 -10.67 12.39
CA LEU A 13 -22.46 -10.67 10.93
C LEU A 13 -21.00 -10.70 10.45
N SER A 14 -20.49 -11.88 10.10
CA SER A 14 -19.20 -12.01 9.41
C SER A 14 -19.37 -11.41 8.02
N ALA A 15 -19.08 -10.13 7.87
CA ALA A 15 -18.98 -9.51 6.56
C ALA A 15 -18.00 -10.35 5.71
N LYS A 16 -18.46 -10.80 4.53
CA LYS A 16 -17.55 -11.42 3.56
C LYS A 16 -16.42 -10.43 3.29
N PRO A 17 -15.15 -10.86 3.28
CA PRO A 17 -14.04 -9.95 3.05
C PRO A 17 -14.22 -9.24 1.71
N ASP A 18 -14.03 -7.93 1.69
CA ASP A 18 -13.98 -7.14 0.46
C ASP A 18 -12.94 -7.79 -0.47
N LYS A 19 -13.32 -8.11 -1.73
CA LYS A 19 -12.42 -8.79 -2.68
C LYS A 19 -11.18 -7.94 -2.98
N ILE A 20 -11.36 -6.63 -3.06
CA ILE A 20 -10.31 -5.63 -3.26
C ILE A 20 -10.45 -4.46 -2.27
N PRO A 21 -9.37 -3.73 -1.96
CA PRO A 21 -9.42 -2.62 -0.99
C PRO A 21 -10.02 -1.32 -1.55
N PHE A 22 -10.63 -1.34 -2.74
CA PHE A 22 -11.09 -0.16 -3.49
C PHE A 22 -12.58 -0.25 -3.80
N ARG A 23 -13.24 0.90 -3.90
CA ARG A 23 -14.58 1.05 -4.46
C ARG A 23 -14.49 1.28 -5.96
N GLU A 24 -15.52 0.88 -6.69
CA GLU A 24 -15.58 1.02 -8.16
C GLU A 24 -15.36 2.46 -8.64
N ASP A 25 -15.77 3.45 -7.85
CA ASP A 25 -15.64 4.88 -8.16
C ASP A 25 -14.37 5.53 -7.58
N ASP A 26 -13.45 4.78 -6.98
CA ASP A 26 -12.19 5.32 -6.43
C ASP A 26 -11.18 5.65 -7.54
N THR A 27 -10.60 6.85 -7.50
CA THR A 27 -9.32 7.12 -8.19
C THR A 27 -8.16 6.61 -7.33
N VAL A 28 -7.28 5.79 -7.91
CA VAL A 28 -6.26 5.04 -7.17
C VAL A 28 -4.86 5.33 -7.71
N LEU A 29 -3.95 5.71 -6.82
CA LEU A 29 -2.52 5.70 -7.05
C LEU A 29 -1.91 4.47 -6.38
N LEU A 30 -1.32 3.56 -7.14
CA LEU A 30 -0.53 2.44 -6.63
C LEU A 30 0.94 2.82 -6.68
N VAL A 31 1.64 2.73 -5.55
CA VAL A 31 3.06 3.08 -5.45
C VAL A 31 3.90 1.86 -5.08
N GLY A 32 5.09 1.79 -5.67
CA GLY A 32 6.07 0.74 -5.38
C GLY A 32 5.66 -0.62 -5.94
N GLU A 33 4.97 -0.65 -7.07
CA GLU A 33 4.74 -1.89 -7.81
C GLU A 33 6.10 -2.47 -8.25
N GLY A 34 6.18 -3.81 -8.28
CA GLY A 34 7.32 -4.51 -8.87
C GLY A 34 7.11 -4.71 -10.36
N ASN A 35 6.48 -5.83 -10.73
CA ASN A 35 6.15 -6.16 -12.12
C ASN A 35 4.73 -5.72 -12.55
N PHE A 36 4.07 -4.84 -11.78
CA PHE A 36 2.71 -4.33 -12.04
C PHE A 36 1.57 -5.38 -12.05
N SER A 37 1.85 -6.62 -11.63
CA SER A 37 0.85 -7.71 -11.71
C SER A 37 -0.35 -7.52 -10.77
N PHE A 38 -0.22 -6.77 -9.68
CA PHE A 38 -1.37 -6.41 -8.85
C PHE A 38 -2.31 -5.47 -9.59
N THR A 39 -1.77 -4.42 -10.20
CA THR A 39 -2.54 -3.52 -11.07
C THR A 39 -3.20 -4.27 -12.23
N LEU A 40 -2.48 -5.21 -12.85
CA LEU A 40 -3.07 -6.06 -13.90
C LEU A 40 -4.28 -6.82 -13.37
N SER A 41 -4.16 -7.47 -12.21
CA SER A 41 -5.26 -8.22 -11.60
C SER A 41 -6.48 -7.34 -11.30
N LEU A 42 -6.28 -6.09 -10.85
CA LEU A 42 -7.38 -5.13 -10.69
C LEU A 42 -8.15 -4.91 -11.99
N VAL A 43 -7.44 -4.74 -13.10
CA VAL A 43 -8.05 -4.48 -14.41
C VAL A 43 -8.72 -5.74 -14.97
N VAL A 44 -8.03 -6.89 -14.94
CA VAL A 44 -8.47 -8.08 -15.69
C VAL A 44 -9.34 -9.03 -14.88
N ASP A 45 -9.09 -9.17 -13.58
CA ASP A 45 -9.83 -10.11 -12.72
C ASP A 45 -10.95 -9.39 -11.95
N HIS A 46 -10.73 -8.11 -11.61
CA HIS A 46 -11.70 -7.30 -10.87
C HIS A 46 -12.44 -6.25 -11.70
N GLN A 47 -12.13 -6.15 -13.00
CA GLN A 47 -12.80 -5.22 -13.94
C GLN A 47 -12.79 -3.76 -13.44
N PHE A 48 -11.74 -3.36 -12.72
CA PHE A 48 -11.58 -1.99 -12.27
C PHE A 48 -11.30 -1.08 -13.46
N GLU A 49 -11.94 0.09 -13.48
CA GLU A 49 -11.85 1.04 -14.59
C GLU A 49 -10.40 1.51 -14.80
N PRO A 50 -9.75 1.20 -15.94
CA PRO A 50 -8.33 1.50 -16.16
C PRO A 50 -7.99 2.99 -16.02
N GLY A 51 -8.89 3.87 -16.47
CA GLY A 51 -8.70 5.32 -16.40
C GLY A 51 -8.64 5.88 -14.98
N GLN A 52 -9.09 5.11 -13.98
CA GLN A 52 -9.02 5.46 -12.57
C GLN A 52 -7.71 5.03 -11.89
N LEU A 53 -6.83 4.31 -12.60
CA LEU A 53 -5.59 3.75 -12.06
C LEU A 53 -4.37 4.53 -12.54
N THR A 54 -3.54 4.97 -11.59
CA THR A 54 -2.15 5.35 -11.83
C THR A 54 -1.26 4.38 -11.06
N SER A 55 -0.41 3.67 -11.77
CA SER A 55 0.42 2.60 -11.21
C SER A 55 1.89 2.93 -11.39
N THR A 56 2.66 2.86 -10.30
CA THR A 56 4.03 3.37 -10.28
C THR A 56 5.04 2.40 -9.68
N ALA A 57 6.25 2.42 -10.23
CA ALA A 57 7.42 1.70 -9.72
C ALA A 57 8.57 2.67 -9.41
N ILE A 58 9.44 2.29 -8.47
CA ILE A 58 10.65 3.03 -8.11
C ILE A 58 11.78 2.84 -9.12
N ASP A 59 11.84 1.66 -9.73
CA ASP A 59 12.85 1.29 -10.71
C ASP A 59 12.68 2.10 -12.02
N THR A 60 13.74 2.17 -12.83
CA THR A 60 13.57 2.58 -14.24
C THR A 60 12.78 1.52 -14.99
N GLU A 61 12.25 1.87 -16.17
CA GLU A 61 11.53 0.91 -17.02
C GLU A 61 12.44 -0.27 -17.42
N GLU A 62 13.70 0.01 -17.78
CA GLU A 62 14.70 -0.98 -18.15
C GLU A 62 15.07 -1.89 -16.97
N GLU A 63 15.26 -1.32 -15.78
CA GLU A 63 15.56 -2.09 -14.57
C GLU A 63 14.41 -3.00 -14.19
N ALA A 64 13.17 -2.51 -14.25
CA ALA A 64 11.99 -3.31 -13.96
C ALA A 64 11.86 -4.48 -14.94
N TYR A 65 12.08 -4.25 -16.24
CA TYR A 65 12.04 -5.29 -17.26
C TYR A 65 13.17 -6.31 -17.10
N ALA A 66 14.36 -5.88 -16.68
CA ALA A 66 15.48 -6.78 -16.41
C ALA A 66 15.27 -7.62 -15.14
N LYS A 67 14.56 -7.09 -14.12
CA LYS A 67 14.28 -7.81 -12.87
C LYS A 67 13.12 -8.80 -13.00
N TYR A 68 12.22 -8.60 -13.94
CA TYR A 68 10.96 -9.32 -14.04
C TYR A 68 10.62 -9.61 -15.50
N ASP A 69 10.82 -10.86 -15.93
CA ASP A 69 10.61 -11.30 -17.32
C ASP A 69 9.19 -10.98 -17.86
N ASP A 70 8.18 -10.99 -16.99
CA ASP A 70 6.78 -10.72 -17.32
C ASP A 70 6.42 -9.23 -17.33
N CYS A 71 7.27 -8.35 -16.81
CA CYS A 71 6.93 -6.95 -16.56
C CYS A 71 6.64 -6.18 -17.86
N ARG A 72 7.40 -6.42 -18.93
CA ARG A 72 7.19 -5.73 -20.22
C ARG A 72 5.80 -6.01 -20.78
N GLU A 73 5.43 -7.29 -20.87
CA GLU A 73 4.12 -7.71 -21.38
C GLU A 73 2.97 -7.18 -20.50
N ILE A 74 3.14 -7.19 -19.18
CA ILE A 74 2.16 -6.64 -18.24
C ILE A 74 1.98 -5.13 -18.47
N VAL A 75 3.08 -4.38 -18.58
CA VAL A 75 3.05 -2.93 -18.77
C VAL A 75 2.43 -2.55 -20.11
N ASP A 76 2.77 -3.25 -21.19
CA ASP A 76 2.17 -3.04 -22.51
C ASP A 76 0.65 -3.31 -22.48
N THR A 77 0.23 -4.35 -21.77
CA THR A 77 -1.20 -4.66 -21.55
C THR A 77 -1.89 -3.57 -20.75
N LEU A 78 -1.27 -3.05 -19.69
CA LEU A 78 -1.84 -1.99 -18.86
C LEU A 78 -1.98 -0.68 -19.61
N LYS A 79 -0.92 -0.25 -20.31
CA LYS A 79 -0.91 0.97 -21.13
C LYS A 79 -1.95 0.89 -22.25
N SER A 80 -2.06 -0.24 -22.95
CA SER A 80 -3.07 -0.42 -24.02
C SER A 80 -4.51 -0.40 -23.51
N LYS A 81 -4.75 -0.78 -22.24
CA LYS A 81 -6.04 -0.67 -21.57
C LYS A 81 -6.34 0.72 -21.01
N GLY A 82 -5.39 1.66 -21.06
CA GLY A 82 -5.58 3.04 -20.60
C GLY A 82 -5.14 3.29 -19.15
N VAL A 83 -4.44 2.35 -18.51
CA VAL A 83 -3.82 2.60 -17.20
C VAL A 83 -2.63 3.53 -17.36
N ARG A 84 -2.51 4.53 -16.49
CA ARG A 84 -1.31 5.37 -16.41
C ARG A 84 -0.22 4.61 -15.67
N VAL A 85 0.83 4.20 -16.39
CA VAL A 85 2.01 3.53 -15.81
C VAL A 85 3.19 4.50 -15.76
N LEU A 86 3.80 4.68 -14.58
CA LEU A 86 4.93 5.58 -14.37
C LEU A 86 6.10 4.84 -13.70
N PHE A 87 7.33 5.19 -14.09
CA PHE A 87 8.56 4.65 -13.51
C PHE A 87 9.34 5.73 -12.76
N GLN A 88 10.33 5.33 -11.96
CA GLN A 88 11.15 6.23 -11.15
C GLN A 88 10.35 7.10 -10.16
N VAL A 89 9.24 6.58 -9.64
CA VAL A 89 8.39 7.29 -8.67
C VAL A 89 8.75 6.87 -7.25
N ASP A 90 9.41 7.78 -6.51
CA ASP A 90 9.68 7.60 -5.10
C ASP A 90 8.44 7.90 -4.26
N ALA A 91 7.89 6.87 -3.61
CA ALA A 91 6.73 6.97 -2.74
C ALA A 91 6.93 7.98 -1.59
N THR A 92 8.17 8.23 -1.17
CA THR A 92 8.53 9.20 -0.13
C THR A 92 8.63 10.64 -0.66
N ARG A 93 8.55 10.85 -1.97
CA ARG A 93 8.67 12.15 -2.66
C ARG A 93 7.79 12.22 -3.91
N LEU A 94 6.49 11.96 -3.75
CA LEU A 94 5.53 11.98 -4.87
C LEU A 94 5.47 13.37 -5.54
N ASP A 95 5.79 14.43 -4.81
CA ASP A 95 5.90 15.81 -5.31
C ASP A 95 7.03 16.03 -6.33
N LYS A 96 7.97 15.09 -6.44
CA LYS A 96 9.05 15.15 -7.45
C LYS A 96 8.63 14.54 -8.78
N CYS A 97 7.54 13.77 -8.83
CA CYS A 97 7.00 13.24 -10.07
C CYS A 97 6.06 14.27 -10.71
N LYS A 98 6.50 14.89 -11.81
CA LYS A 98 5.76 15.98 -12.47
C LYS A 98 4.42 15.52 -13.02
N GLU A 99 4.33 14.27 -13.42
CA GLU A 99 3.13 13.61 -13.96
C GLU A 99 2.02 13.46 -12.93
N LEU A 100 2.34 13.54 -11.63
CA LEU A 100 1.37 13.53 -10.53
C LEU A 100 0.93 14.94 -10.11
N ASN A 101 1.57 16.00 -10.62
CA ASN A 101 1.27 17.37 -10.19
C ASN A 101 -0.20 17.73 -10.43
N GLY A 102 -0.86 18.28 -9.41
CA GLY A 102 -2.27 18.64 -9.46
C GLY A 102 -3.24 17.46 -9.35
N MET A 103 -2.76 16.21 -9.42
CA MET A 103 -3.61 15.04 -9.25
C MET A 103 -4.00 14.85 -7.79
N LYS A 104 -5.22 14.33 -7.59
CA LYS A 104 -5.75 13.93 -6.28
C LYS A 104 -6.40 12.56 -6.40
N PHE A 105 -6.17 11.71 -5.40
CA PHE A 105 -6.65 10.33 -5.39
C PHE A 105 -7.53 10.07 -4.17
N ASN A 106 -8.57 9.25 -4.38
CA ASN A 106 -9.38 8.74 -3.28
C ASN A 106 -8.61 7.68 -2.49
N LYS A 107 -7.76 6.90 -3.17
CA LYS A 107 -6.90 5.87 -2.58
C LYS A 107 -5.45 6.03 -3.02
N ILE A 108 -4.53 5.97 -2.07
CA ILE A 108 -3.11 5.79 -2.36
C ILE A 108 -2.69 4.47 -1.71
N TYR A 109 -2.33 3.50 -2.53
CA TYR A 109 -2.04 2.13 -2.13
C TYR A 109 -0.54 1.86 -2.17
N PHE A 110 0.02 1.35 -1.07
CA PHE A 110 1.38 0.82 -1.01
C PHE A 110 1.36 -0.64 -0.56
N GLY A 111 1.57 -1.55 -1.51
CA GLY A 111 1.60 -2.99 -1.27
C GLY A 111 2.96 -3.45 -0.78
N PHE A 112 3.01 -4.02 0.43
CA PHE A 112 4.21 -4.60 1.03
C PHE A 112 5.45 -3.68 1.00
N PRO A 113 5.35 -2.41 1.46
CA PRO A 113 6.46 -1.47 1.43
C PRO A 113 7.71 -2.04 2.10
N HIS A 114 8.85 -2.00 1.40
CA HIS A 114 10.13 -2.45 1.95
C HIS A 114 11.30 -1.86 1.16
N LEU A 115 12.36 -1.38 1.82
CA LEU A 115 13.51 -0.76 1.13
C LEU A 115 14.49 -1.78 0.50
N GLY A 116 14.44 -3.04 0.90
CA GLY A 116 15.23 -4.11 0.25
C GLY A 116 16.74 -4.06 0.49
N LEU A 117 17.21 -3.29 1.48
CA LEU A 117 18.64 -2.97 1.68
C LEU A 117 19.54 -4.13 2.15
N GLY A 118 19.01 -5.35 2.30
CA GLY A 118 19.81 -6.50 2.77
C GLY A 118 20.40 -6.36 4.17
N ILE A 119 19.88 -5.44 5.00
CA ILE A 119 20.36 -5.22 6.37
C ILE A 119 20.05 -6.45 7.23
N LYS A 120 21.11 -7.10 7.74
CA LYS A 120 21.01 -8.30 8.59
C LYS A 120 20.60 -7.99 10.03
N ASP A 121 21.01 -6.84 10.54
CA ASP A 121 20.63 -6.38 11.87
C ASP A 121 19.13 -6.03 11.89
N GLN A 122 18.36 -6.76 12.72
CA GLN A 122 16.90 -6.65 12.71
C GLN A 122 16.43 -5.25 13.10
N ASP A 123 17.04 -4.64 14.12
CA ASP A 123 16.58 -3.37 14.66
C ASP A 123 16.87 -2.22 13.69
N ARG A 124 18.05 -2.21 13.07
CA ARG A 124 18.36 -1.30 11.96
C ARG A 124 17.42 -1.53 10.77
N ASN A 125 17.11 -2.77 10.44
CA ASN A 125 16.16 -3.10 9.37
C ASN A 125 14.74 -2.58 9.69
N VAL A 126 14.30 -2.70 10.94
CA VAL A 126 13.03 -2.13 11.42
C VAL A 126 13.05 -0.62 11.26
N LEU A 127 14.06 0.07 11.79
CA LEU A 127 14.14 1.54 11.78
C LEU A 127 14.07 2.13 10.36
N VAL A 128 14.81 1.56 9.39
CA VAL A 128 14.79 2.08 8.01
C VAL A 128 13.44 1.88 7.32
N ASN A 129 12.74 0.77 7.61
CA ASN A 129 11.41 0.52 7.05
C ASN A 129 10.32 1.34 7.76
N GLN A 130 10.48 1.64 9.05
CA GLN A 130 9.63 2.63 9.74
C GLN A 130 9.81 4.03 9.14
N ALA A 131 11.05 4.42 8.83
CA ALA A 131 11.33 5.70 8.16
C ALA A 131 10.68 5.80 6.78
N LEU A 132 10.76 4.73 5.98
CA LEU A 132 10.04 4.62 4.69
C LEU A 132 8.54 4.88 4.86
N ILE A 133 7.89 4.23 5.83
CA ILE A 133 6.46 4.35 6.08
C ILE A 133 6.08 5.77 6.50
N LEU A 134 6.82 6.36 7.44
CA LEU A 134 6.57 7.73 7.92
C LEU A 134 6.69 8.75 6.79
N ARG A 135 7.74 8.66 5.96
CA ARG A 135 7.91 9.55 4.82
C ARG A 135 6.85 9.33 3.74
N PHE A 136 6.45 8.08 3.50
CA PHE A 136 5.35 7.78 2.60
C PHE A 136 4.04 8.42 3.08
N PHE A 137 3.69 8.31 4.37
CA PHE A 137 2.50 8.98 4.92
C PHE A 137 2.53 10.50 4.66
N ALA A 138 3.65 11.17 4.96
CA ALA A 138 3.79 12.60 4.72
C ALA A 138 3.70 12.97 3.23
N SER A 139 4.31 12.16 2.35
CA SER A 139 4.26 12.35 0.90
C SER A 139 2.84 12.16 0.35
N ALA A 140 2.16 11.07 0.74
CA ALA A 140 0.83 10.71 0.27
C ALA A 140 -0.25 11.72 0.67
N GLN A 141 -0.16 12.31 1.87
CA GLN A 141 -1.13 13.30 2.36
C GLN A 141 -1.44 14.40 1.34
N LYS A 142 -0.41 14.90 0.64
CA LYS A 142 -0.52 15.98 -0.34
C LYS A 142 -1.32 15.58 -1.59
N PHE A 143 -1.49 14.29 -1.86
CA PHE A 143 -2.14 13.76 -3.05
C PHE A 143 -3.52 13.15 -2.75
N LEU A 144 -3.98 13.18 -1.50
CA LEU A 144 -5.30 12.72 -1.13
C LEU A 144 -6.38 13.75 -1.47
N THR A 145 -7.54 13.28 -1.94
CA THR A 145 -8.74 14.13 -2.09
C THR A 145 -9.27 14.58 -0.74
N SER A 146 -9.64 15.85 -0.61
CA SER A 146 -10.31 16.37 0.60
C SER A 146 -11.79 15.96 0.70
N GLY A 147 -12.48 15.75 -0.44
CA GLY A 147 -13.93 15.51 -0.51
C GLY A 147 -14.39 14.22 0.20
N ARG A 148 -14.31 13.05 -0.47
CA ARG A 148 -14.72 11.75 0.09
C ARG A 148 -13.79 11.22 1.21
N LYS A 149 -12.96 12.09 1.81
CA LYS A 149 -11.81 11.77 2.68
C LYS A 149 -10.89 10.73 2.04
N GLY A 150 -9.82 11.21 1.39
CA GLY A 150 -8.82 10.33 0.80
C GLY A 150 -8.22 9.38 1.84
N VAL A 151 -7.93 8.16 1.41
CA VAL A 151 -7.47 7.07 2.28
C VAL A 151 -6.12 6.54 1.79
N VAL A 152 -5.15 6.45 2.69
CA VAL A 152 -3.93 5.67 2.45
C VAL A 152 -4.22 4.21 2.77
N VAL A 153 -3.84 3.31 1.88
CA VAL A 153 -3.97 1.86 2.07
C VAL A 153 -2.60 1.23 2.07
N ILE A 154 -2.25 0.53 3.15
CA ILE A 154 -0.99 -0.21 3.24
C ILE A 154 -1.30 -1.68 3.50
N THR A 155 -0.77 -2.56 2.67
CA THR A 155 -0.93 -4.02 2.82
C THR A 155 0.37 -4.64 3.30
N LEU A 156 0.32 -5.37 4.42
CA LEU A 156 1.50 -5.97 5.04
C LEU A 156 1.21 -7.34 5.64
N LYS A 157 2.24 -8.17 5.70
CA LYS A 157 2.23 -9.41 6.48
C LYS A 157 2.16 -9.08 7.97
N GLN A 158 1.48 -9.93 8.74
CA GLN A 158 1.34 -9.81 10.19
C GLN A 158 2.44 -10.56 10.96
N THR A 159 3.46 -11.05 10.25
CA THR A 159 4.61 -11.77 10.80
C THR A 159 5.88 -10.95 10.77
N LYS A 160 6.92 -11.42 11.46
CA LYS A 160 8.23 -10.79 11.44
C LYS A 160 8.84 -10.79 10.01
N PRO A 161 9.61 -9.77 9.65
CA PRO A 161 9.91 -8.57 10.44
C PRO A 161 8.79 -7.50 10.35
N TYR A 162 7.81 -7.65 9.46
CA TYR A 162 6.81 -6.62 9.13
C TYR A 162 5.98 -6.14 10.34
N ASN A 163 5.60 -7.06 11.22
CA ASN A 163 4.82 -6.70 12.41
C ASN A 163 5.59 -5.82 13.42
N LEU A 164 6.93 -5.87 13.41
CA LEU A 164 7.79 -5.04 14.28
C LEU A 164 7.78 -3.58 13.86
N TRP A 165 7.35 -3.26 12.64
CA TRP A 165 7.31 -1.87 12.17
C TRP A 165 6.22 -1.04 12.87
N ASN A 166 5.24 -1.69 13.51
CA ASN A 166 4.18 -1.03 14.27
C ASN A 166 3.43 0.03 13.46
N LEU A 167 2.88 -0.36 12.30
CA LEU A 167 2.22 0.55 11.36
C LEU A 167 1.15 1.43 12.03
N ALA A 168 0.35 0.86 12.92
CA ALA A 168 -0.69 1.58 13.67
C ALA A 168 -0.08 2.64 14.61
N GLY A 169 1.00 2.30 15.30
CA GLY A 169 1.72 3.21 16.18
C GLY A 169 2.37 4.36 15.40
N LEU A 170 3.04 4.07 14.28
CA LEU A 170 3.64 5.08 13.40
C LEU A 170 2.60 6.06 12.87
N ALA A 171 1.43 5.56 12.44
CA ALA A 171 0.35 6.40 11.94
C ALA A 171 -0.23 7.32 13.04
N LYS A 172 -0.46 6.78 14.24
CA LYS A 172 -1.14 7.50 15.34
C LYS A 172 -0.20 8.47 16.06
N ASN A 173 1.02 8.03 16.35
CA ASN A 173 2.01 8.74 17.15
C ASN A 173 3.36 8.80 16.42
N PRO A 174 3.43 9.47 15.26
CA PRO A 174 4.70 9.63 14.57
C PRO A 174 5.64 10.57 15.35
N PRO A 175 6.97 10.47 15.15
CA PRO A 175 7.89 11.51 15.59
C PRO A 175 7.56 12.85 14.90
N ILE A 176 7.90 13.98 15.52
CA ILE A 176 7.63 15.31 14.95
C ILE A 176 8.34 15.46 13.60
N GLU A 177 9.64 15.15 13.57
CA GLU A 177 10.47 15.23 12.37
C GLU A 177 10.53 13.89 11.65
N LEU A 178 10.57 13.95 10.32
CA LEU A 178 10.72 12.77 9.49
C LEU A 178 12.16 12.22 9.57
N PRO A 179 12.36 10.93 9.92
CA PRO A 179 13.67 10.31 9.90
C PRO A 179 14.18 10.15 8.45
N ASP A 180 15.49 10.13 8.27
CA ASP A 180 16.12 9.95 6.96
C ASP A 180 15.86 8.57 6.36
N THR A 181 15.84 8.55 5.03
CA THR A 181 15.89 7.33 4.20
C THR A 181 17.03 7.46 3.20
N PRO A 182 17.49 6.35 2.57
CA PRO A 182 18.55 6.42 1.57
C PRO A 182 18.23 7.38 0.40
N THR A 183 16.97 7.47 0.00
CA THR A 183 16.54 8.27 -1.16
C THR A 183 16.01 9.65 -0.78
N ASN A 184 15.66 9.87 0.50
CA ASN A 184 15.08 11.12 0.97
C ASN A 184 15.60 11.52 2.36
N LYS A 185 16.31 12.66 2.40
CA LYS A 185 16.85 13.32 3.60
C LYS A 185 16.30 14.74 3.77
N ASP A 186 15.25 15.07 3.02
CA ASP A 186 14.66 16.40 3.09
C ASP A 186 14.02 16.58 4.47
N LYS A 187 14.18 17.78 5.04
CA LYS A 187 13.49 18.16 6.28
C LYS A 187 11.99 18.17 6.04
N GLY A 188 11.24 17.57 6.94
CA GLY A 188 9.79 17.54 6.87
C GLY A 188 9.18 17.10 8.18
N LYS A 189 7.89 17.39 8.34
CA LYS A 189 7.10 16.99 9.50
C LYS A 189 6.28 15.75 9.19
N SER A 190 6.12 14.90 10.19
CA SER A 190 5.20 13.77 10.08
C SER A 190 3.74 14.22 10.08
N VAL A 191 2.88 13.39 9.52
CA VAL A 191 1.44 13.59 9.50
C VAL A 191 0.80 12.51 10.37
N LYS A 192 -0.15 12.91 11.22
CA LYS A 192 -0.96 11.96 12.01
C LYS A 192 -2.09 11.39 11.18
N TYR A 193 -2.30 10.09 11.34
CA TYR A 193 -3.36 9.34 10.71
C TYR A 193 -4.16 8.56 11.76
N LYS A 194 -5.46 8.38 11.49
CA LYS A 194 -6.35 7.47 12.21
C LYS A 194 -6.58 6.23 11.35
N ILE A 195 -6.60 5.05 11.97
CA ILE A 195 -7.03 3.82 11.28
C ILE A 195 -8.54 3.88 11.10
N LEU A 196 -8.98 3.89 9.86
CA LEU A 196 -10.39 3.79 9.49
C LEU A 196 -10.90 2.35 9.63
N LYS A 197 -10.16 1.40 9.05
CA LYS A 197 -10.44 -0.04 9.14
C LYS A 197 -9.19 -0.86 8.84
N SER A 198 -9.23 -2.14 9.18
CA SER A 198 -8.26 -3.12 8.68
C SER A 198 -8.97 -4.42 8.30
N THR A 199 -8.63 -4.97 7.15
CA THR A 199 -9.27 -6.15 6.56
C THR A 199 -8.22 -7.18 6.17
N SER A 200 -8.58 -8.46 6.20
CA SER A 200 -7.71 -9.51 5.66
C SER A 200 -7.54 -9.31 4.16
N PHE A 201 -6.32 -9.50 3.67
CA PHE A 201 -6.01 -9.45 2.25
C PHE A 201 -5.81 -10.88 1.75
N ASN A 202 -6.78 -11.40 1.01
CA ASN A 202 -6.71 -12.77 0.49
C ASN A 202 -6.10 -12.77 -0.92
N LEU A 203 -4.94 -13.40 -1.07
CA LEU A 203 -4.25 -13.52 -2.35
C LEU A 203 -4.98 -14.41 -3.36
N ASP A 204 -5.87 -15.30 -2.90
CA ASP A 204 -6.68 -16.14 -3.79
C ASP A 204 -7.62 -15.30 -4.68
N PHE A 205 -7.88 -14.05 -4.30
CA PHE A 205 -8.64 -13.12 -5.13
C PHE A 205 -7.82 -12.55 -6.29
N TYR A 206 -6.50 -12.73 -6.30
CA TYR A 206 -5.58 -12.16 -7.28
C TYR A 206 -4.71 -13.25 -7.91
N PRO A 207 -5.29 -14.17 -8.70
CA PRO A 207 -4.57 -15.34 -9.21
C PRO A 207 -3.36 -14.99 -10.10
N LYS A 208 -3.35 -13.79 -10.69
CA LYS A 208 -2.25 -13.27 -11.52
C LYS A 208 -1.24 -12.42 -10.75
N TYR A 209 -1.53 -12.06 -9.50
CA TYR A 209 -0.62 -11.22 -8.71
C TYR A 209 0.56 -12.04 -8.20
N ALA A 210 1.74 -11.74 -8.74
CA ALA A 210 2.98 -12.34 -8.31
C ALA A 210 3.72 -11.41 -7.35
N HIS A 211 3.62 -11.67 -6.04
CA HIS A 211 4.43 -10.97 -5.05
C HIS A 211 5.90 -11.45 -5.13
N LYS A 212 6.67 -10.92 -6.09
CA LYS A 212 8.06 -11.30 -6.36
C LYS A 212 9.03 -10.39 -5.59
N LYS A 213 9.84 -10.98 -4.69
CA LYS A 213 11.00 -10.31 -4.09
C LYS A 213 12.15 -10.30 -5.10
N THR A 214 12.89 -9.19 -5.20
CA THR A 214 13.96 -8.95 -6.19
C THR A 214 15.26 -9.75 -6.02
N LYS A 215 15.28 -10.89 -5.29
CA LYS A 215 16.36 -11.92 -5.24
C LYS A 215 16.17 -12.83 -4.00
N SER A 216 15.10 -13.61 -3.93
CA SER A 216 15.10 -14.79 -3.06
C SER A 216 14.46 -15.98 -3.76
N SER A 217 15.29 -16.95 -4.13
CA SER A 217 14.96 -18.22 -4.78
C SER A 217 14.26 -19.24 -3.88
N GLU A 218 13.83 -18.87 -2.67
CA GLU A 218 13.16 -19.79 -1.76
C GLU A 218 11.64 -19.76 -1.98
N LYS A 219 11.13 -20.86 -2.56
CA LYS A 219 9.72 -21.26 -2.51
C LYS A 219 9.32 -21.64 -1.08
N ASN A 220 9.40 -20.71 -0.14
CA ASN A 220 8.71 -20.89 1.13
C ASN A 220 7.21 -20.81 0.86
N LYS A 221 6.44 -21.83 1.25
CA LYS A 221 4.98 -21.76 1.33
C LYS A 221 4.63 -20.64 2.29
N VAL A 222 4.52 -19.42 1.79
CA VAL A 222 4.07 -18.28 2.59
C VAL A 222 2.65 -18.64 3.02
N ASN A 223 2.41 -18.70 4.33
CA ASN A 223 1.04 -18.81 4.83
C ASN A 223 0.36 -17.47 4.59
N TYR A 224 -0.30 -17.35 3.43
CA TYR A 224 -0.90 -16.12 2.95
C TYR A 224 -2.16 -15.69 3.73
N GLN A 225 -2.61 -16.51 4.71
CA GLN A 225 -3.74 -16.16 5.58
C GLN A 225 -3.43 -15.10 6.65
N GLU A 226 -2.20 -14.56 6.70
CA GLU A 226 -1.75 -13.57 7.68
C GLU A 226 -1.41 -12.21 7.06
N ILE A 227 -2.08 -11.80 5.98
CA ILE A 227 -1.88 -10.50 5.34
C ILE A 227 -3.06 -9.60 5.65
N ARG A 228 -2.77 -8.32 5.96
CA ARG A 228 -3.79 -7.33 6.28
C ARG A 228 -3.58 -6.05 5.48
N SER A 229 -4.68 -5.49 4.99
CA SER A 229 -4.75 -4.13 4.46
C SER A 229 -5.26 -3.20 5.54
N TYR A 230 -4.50 -2.14 5.81
CA TYR A 230 -4.86 -1.09 6.74
C TYR A 230 -5.26 0.16 5.97
N HIS A 231 -6.37 0.75 6.35
CA HIS A 231 -6.92 1.96 5.73
C HIS A 231 -6.77 3.11 6.70
N PHE A 232 -6.08 4.17 6.28
CA PHE A 232 -5.75 5.33 7.10
C PHE A 232 -6.38 6.59 6.52
N ILE A 233 -6.96 7.40 7.39
CA ILE A 233 -7.42 8.76 7.07
C ILE A 233 -6.57 9.77 7.82
N VAL A 234 -6.31 10.92 7.20
CA VAL A 234 -5.57 12.01 7.85
C VAL A 234 -6.34 12.44 9.10
N ASN A 235 -5.62 12.69 10.19
CA ASN A 235 -6.22 13.22 11.41
C ASN A 235 -6.21 14.76 11.36
N ASP A 236 -7.25 15.34 10.77
CA ASP A 236 -7.37 16.80 10.56
C ASP A 236 -7.46 17.62 11.88
N GLU A 237 -7.64 16.96 13.03
CA GLU A 237 -7.74 17.59 14.35
C GLU A 237 -6.38 17.93 14.98
N GLU A 238 -5.26 17.45 14.40
CA GLU A 238 -3.93 17.61 14.99
C GLU A 238 -2.85 17.76 13.90
N VAL A 239 -2.71 18.96 13.33
CA VAL A 239 -1.50 19.33 12.60
C VAL A 239 -0.39 19.59 13.62
N ILE A 240 0.69 18.81 13.59
CA ILE A 240 1.89 18.99 14.41
C ILE A 240 2.77 20.12 13.85
#